data_AF-A0A368BU26-F1
#
_entry.id   AF-A0A368BU26-F1
#
_cell.length_a   1.000
_cell.length_b   1.000
_cell.length_c   1.000
_cell.angle_alpha   90.00
_cell.angle_beta   90.00
_cell.angle_gamma   90.00
#
_symmetry.space_group_name_H-M   'P 1'
#
loop_
_entity.id
_entity.type
_entity.pdbx_description
1 polymer ?
#
loop_
_entity_poly.entity_id
_entity_poly.type
_entity_poly.pdbx_seq_one_letter_code
_entity_poly.pdbx_strand_id
1 'polypeptide(L)'
;MEKKEFTFMGLEMEKISIYYGIFLIAWGFVVSLLSQSNSFTSFIPSILGIPILTFGFLTLKFPERKKLFMHIVVIFGLIIALGGADIFRSLANPFANFWADLSKIMLLATGVLFTYLCVKSFIFARKNK
;
A
#
# COMPACT_ATOMS: atom_id res chain seq x y z
N MET A 1 -7.81 -26.01 -15.57
CA MET A 1 -8.46 -24.67 -15.52
C MET A 1 -7.38 -23.62 -15.58
N GLU A 2 -7.32 -22.92 -16.70
CA GLU A 2 -6.39 -21.81 -16.94
C GLU A 2 -6.69 -20.69 -15.93
N LYS A 3 -5.74 -20.36 -15.04
CA LYS A 3 -5.89 -19.18 -14.18
C LYS A 3 -5.78 -17.94 -15.06
N LYS A 4 -6.92 -17.40 -15.50
CA LYS A 4 -7.00 -16.19 -16.33
C LYS A 4 -6.42 -14.96 -15.63
N GLU A 5 -6.32 -14.96 -14.30
CA GLU A 5 -5.84 -13.83 -13.53
C GLU A 5 -4.83 -14.23 -12.44
N PHE A 6 -3.88 -13.32 -12.16
CA PHE A 6 -2.90 -13.50 -11.10
C PHE A 6 -3.59 -13.47 -9.74
N THR A 7 -3.42 -14.53 -8.98
CA THR A 7 -3.98 -14.66 -7.62
C THR A 7 -2.85 -14.84 -6.62
N PHE A 8 -2.90 -14.09 -5.53
CA PHE A 8 -2.00 -14.23 -4.39
C PHE A 8 -2.83 -14.58 -3.16
N MET A 9 -2.50 -15.69 -2.49
CA MET A 9 -3.31 -16.27 -1.40
C MET A 9 -4.78 -16.55 -1.80
N GLY A 10 -5.04 -16.84 -3.08
CA GLY A 10 -6.40 -17.05 -3.60
C GLY A 10 -7.20 -15.76 -3.83
N LEU A 11 -6.61 -14.59 -3.60
CA LEU A 11 -7.22 -13.29 -3.85
C LEU A 11 -6.65 -12.64 -5.10
N GLU A 12 -7.52 -11.92 -5.81
CA GLU A 12 -7.14 -11.05 -6.92
C GLU A 12 -6.46 -9.77 -6.40
N MET A 13 -5.63 -9.14 -7.23
CA MET A 13 -4.88 -7.95 -6.82
C MET A 13 -5.78 -6.77 -6.46
N GLU A 14 -6.97 -6.66 -7.05
CA GLU A 14 -7.96 -5.65 -6.71
C GLU A 14 -8.37 -5.75 -5.25
N LYS A 15 -8.73 -6.96 -4.81
CA LYS A 15 -9.14 -7.23 -3.44
C LYS A 15 -8.00 -6.99 -2.47
N ILE A 16 -6.79 -7.43 -2.83
CA ILE A 16 -5.57 -7.16 -2.04
C ILE A 16 -5.35 -5.66 -1.89
N SER A 17 -5.54 -4.88 -2.96
CA SER A 17 -5.40 -3.41 -2.92
C SER A 17 -6.43 -2.78 -1.99
N ILE A 18 -7.69 -3.23 -2.03
CA ILE A 18 -8.73 -2.75 -1.11
C ILE A 18 -8.37 -3.08 0.34
N TYR A 19 -8.02 -4.34 0.63
CA TYR A 19 -7.63 -4.73 1.99
C TYR A 19 -6.40 -3.96 2.47
N TYR A 20 -5.42 -3.75 1.60
CA TYR A 20 -4.23 -2.98 1.93
C TYR A 20 -4.56 -1.51 2.22
N GLY A 21 -5.45 -0.89 1.42
CA GLY A 21 -5.93 0.47 1.67
C GLY A 21 -6.67 0.60 3.01
N ILE A 22 -7.56 -0.35 3.34
CA ILE A 22 -8.26 -0.39 4.63
C ILE A 22 -7.26 -0.51 5.78
N PHE A 23 -6.29 -1.41 5.63
CA PHE A 23 -5.24 -1.64 6.61
C PHE A 23 -4.40 -0.39 6.88
N LEU A 24 -3.99 0.34 5.84
CA LEU A 24 -3.27 1.60 5.98
C LEU A 24 -4.08 2.69 6.69
N ILE A 25 -5.38 2.79 6.36
CA ILE A 25 -6.29 3.73 7.02
C ILE A 25 -6.43 3.41 8.51
N ALA A 26 -6.68 2.15 8.83
CA ALA A 26 -6.78 1.68 10.21
C ALA A 26 -5.46 1.90 10.98
N TRP A 27 -4.32 1.59 10.35
CA TRP A 27 -3.01 1.77 10.95
C TRP A 27 -2.75 3.23 11.36
N GLY A 28 -2.95 4.19 10.46
CA GLY A 28 -2.73 5.60 10.78
C GLY A 28 -3.64 6.11 11.91
N PHE A 29 -4.88 5.62 11.97
CA PHE A 29 -5.79 5.94 13.08
C PHE A 29 -5.31 5.36 14.41
N VAL A 30 -4.92 4.08 14.42
CA VAL A 30 -4.40 3.39 15.62
C VAL A 30 -3.13 4.06 16.13
N VAL A 31 -2.18 4.36 15.24
CA VAL A 31 -0.93 5.04 15.62
C VAL A 31 -1.20 6.44 16.16
N SER A 32 -2.12 7.20 15.55
CA SER A 32 -2.48 8.53 16.07
C SER A 32 -3.05 8.47 17.48
N LEU A 33 -3.89 7.48 17.79
CA LEU A 33 -4.46 7.30 19.12
C LEU A 33 -3.41 6.87 20.14
N LEU A 34 -2.58 5.88 19.80
CA LEU A 34 -1.57 5.33 20.72
C LEU A 34 -0.40 6.28 20.96
N SER A 35 -0.02 7.05 19.94
CA SER A 35 1.08 8.01 20.06
C SER A 35 0.71 9.26 20.84
N GLN A 36 -0.58 9.48 21.17
CA GLN A 36 -1.11 10.74 21.73
C GLN A 36 -0.62 11.98 20.96
N SER A 37 -0.24 11.78 19.70
CA SER A 37 0.45 12.80 18.91
C SER A 37 -0.60 13.66 18.24
N ASN A 38 -0.65 14.95 18.55
CA ASN A 38 -1.42 15.94 17.77
C ASN A 38 -0.78 16.23 16.39
N SER A 39 0.17 15.40 15.95
CA SER A 39 0.88 15.62 14.71
C SER A 39 0.11 15.04 13.53
N PHE A 40 -0.19 15.91 12.57
CA PHE A 40 -0.81 15.55 11.30
C PHE A 40 -0.02 14.46 10.53
N THR A 41 1.28 14.35 10.80
CA THR A 41 2.17 13.36 10.18
C THR A 41 1.81 11.91 10.52
N SER A 42 1.14 11.65 11.66
CA SER A 42 0.70 10.29 12.04
C SER A 42 -0.39 9.73 11.12
N PHE A 43 -1.10 10.60 10.37
CA PHE A 43 -2.14 10.22 9.41
C PHE A 43 -1.62 9.98 7.99
N ILE A 44 -0.32 10.13 7.73
CA ILE A 44 0.28 9.86 6.41
C ILE A 44 -0.11 8.46 5.87
N PRO A 45 -0.04 7.36 6.66
CA PRO A 45 -0.50 6.05 6.20
C PRO A 45 -1.95 6.08 5.72
N SER A 46 -2.85 6.72 6.47
CA SER A 46 -4.26 6.80 6.11
C SER A 46 -4.51 7.64 4.85
N ILE A 47 -3.81 8.77 4.72
CA ILE A 47 -3.91 9.65 3.54
C ILE A 47 -3.47 8.89 2.27
N LEU A 48 -2.42 8.07 2.36
CA LEU A 48 -1.95 7.23 1.26
C LEU A 48 -2.82 5.98 1.04
N GLY A 49 -3.48 5.48 2.08
CA GLY A 49 -4.41 4.36 2.02
C GLY A 49 -5.72 4.69 1.29
N ILE A 50 -6.22 5.91 1.40
CA ILE A 50 -7.44 6.39 0.71
C ILE A 50 -7.37 6.17 -0.82
N PRO A 51 -6.39 6.72 -1.56
CA PRO A 51 -6.35 6.54 -3.00
C PRO A 51 -6.21 5.06 -3.39
N ILE A 52 -5.42 4.27 -2.66
CA ILE A 52 -5.32 2.82 -2.91
C ILE A 52 -6.67 2.13 -2.77
N LEU A 53 -7.42 2.43 -1.71
CA LEU A 53 -8.75 1.88 -1.48
C LEU A 53 -9.71 2.31 -2.58
N THR A 54 -9.75 3.61 -2.91
CA THR A 54 -10.65 4.16 -3.93
C THR A 54 -10.38 3.55 -5.31
N PHE A 55 -9.12 3.51 -5.75
CA PHE A 55 -8.76 2.95 -7.05
C PHE A 55 -8.88 1.42 -7.08
N GLY A 56 -8.62 0.73 -5.97
CA GLY A 56 -8.91 -0.70 -5.82
C GLY A 56 -10.40 -1.00 -6.01
N PHE A 57 -11.27 -0.23 -5.37
CA PHE A 57 -12.72 -0.38 -5.51
C PHE A 57 -13.21 -0.01 -6.92
N LEU A 58 -12.68 1.06 -7.51
CA LEU A 58 -12.99 1.44 -8.90
C LEU A 58 -12.62 0.35 -9.90
N THR A 59 -11.57 -0.42 -9.63
CA THR A 59 -11.16 -1.54 -10.48
C THR A 59 -12.21 -2.65 -10.50
N LEU A 60 -12.83 -2.95 -9.35
CA LEU A 60 -13.94 -3.92 -9.26
C LEU A 60 -15.20 -3.41 -9.98
N LYS A 61 -15.49 -2.11 -9.87
CA LYS A 61 -16.68 -1.50 -10.48
C LYS A 61 -16.56 -1.34 -12.00
N PHE A 62 -15.35 -1.06 -12.49
CA PHE A 62 -15.09 -0.77 -13.91
C PHE A 62 -13.95 -1.66 -14.45
N PRO A 63 -14.22 -2.96 -14.69
CA PRO A 63 -13.21 -3.90 -15.16
C PRO A 63 -12.63 -3.53 -16.53
N GLU A 64 -13.37 -2.80 -17.36
CA GLU A 64 -12.90 -2.31 -18.68
C GLU A 64 -11.64 -1.44 -18.58
N ARG A 65 -11.48 -0.69 -17.47
CA ARG A 65 -10.35 0.21 -17.23
C ARG A 65 -9.37 -0.34 -16.20
N LYS A 66 -9.44 -1.64 -15.90
CA LYS A 66 -8.63 -2.31 -14.87
C LYS A 66 -7.13 -2.00 -14.97
N LYS A 67 -6.58 -2.00 -16.19
CA LYS A 67 -5.16 -1.71 -16.42
C LYS A 67 -4.75 -0.33 -15.91
N LEU A 68 -5.57 0.70 -16.14
CA LEU A 68 -5.27 2.08 -15.75
C LEU A 68 -5.30 2.23 -14.23
N PHE A 69 -6.37 1.74 -13.58
CA PHE A 69 -6.50 1.84 -12.13
C PHE A 69 -5.41 1.05 -11.40
N MET A 70 -5.06 -0.14 -11.89
CA MET A 70 -3.97 -0.90 -11.29
C MET A 70 -2.61 -0.20 -11.40
N HIS A 71 -2.31 0.51 -12.50
CA HIS A 71 -1.07 1.31 -12.58
C HIS A 71 -1.08 2.46 -11.58
N ILE A 72 -2.20 3.15 -11.42
CA ILE A 72 -2.35 4.20 -10.42
C ILE A 72 -2.10 3.63 -9.01
N VAL A 73 -2.70 2.48 -8.70
CA VAL A 73 -2.50 1.77 -7.42
C VAL A 73 -1.03 1.41 -7.20
N VAL A 74 -0.32 0.89 -8.22
CA VAL A 74 1.12 0.58 -8.11
C VAL A 74 1.94 1.84 -7.81
N ILE A 75 1.63 2.95 -8.47
CA ILE A 75 2.34 4.23 -8.25
C ILE A 75 2.18 4.68 -6.80
N PHE A 76 0.95 4.61 -6.24
CA PHE A 76 0.74 4.92 -4.83
C PHE A 76 1.45 3.93 -3.90
N GLY A 77 1.46 2.63 -4.23
CA GLY A 77 2.25 1.63 -3.52
C GLY A 77 3.75 1.95 -3.49
N LEU A 78 4.29 2.44 -4.61
CA LEU A 78 5.69 2.86 -4.71
C LEU A 78 5.95 4.12 -3.87
N ILE A 79 5.05 5.10 -3.89
CA ILE A 79 5.14 6.30 -3.05
C ILE A 79 5.15 5.92 -1.57
N ILE A 80 4.34 4.94 -1.15
CA ILE A 80 4.33 4.42 0.22
C ILE A 80 5.69 3.79 0.58
N ALA A 81 6.22 2.94 -0.30
CA ALA A 81 7.52 2.32 -0.10
C ALA A 81 8.64 3.38 0.05
N LEU A 82 8.64 4.40 -0.81
CA LEU A 82 9.58 5.51 -0.76
C LEU A 82 9.40 6.38 0.49
N GLY A 83 8.15 6.61 0.92
CA GLY A 83 7.84 7.33 2.16
C GLY A 83 8.34 6.58 3.40
N GLY A 84 8.26 5.25 3.40
CA GLY A 84 8.85 4.42 4.45
C GLY A 84 10.38 4.39 4.43
N ALA A 85 11.00 4.53 3.26
CA ALA A 85 12.46 4.57 3.11
C ALA A 85 13.10 5.80 3.79
N ASP A 86 12.32 6.83 4.13
CA ASP A 86 12.79 7.95 4.95
C ASP A 86 13.30 7.52 6.35
N ILE A 87 13.03 6.28 6.78
CA ILE A 87 13.63 5.71 8.00
C ILE A 87 15.17 5.73 7.97
N PHE A 88 15.79 5.63 6.78
CA PHE A 88 17.25 5.68 6.67
C PHE A 88 17.83 7.04 7.10
N ARG A 89 17.04 8.13 7.06
CA ARG A 89 17.43 9.43 7.61
C ARG A 89 17.27 9.50 9.14
N SER A 90 16.26 8.81 9.69
CA SER A 90 16.10 8.65 11.15
C SER A 90 17.22 7.83 11.79
N LEU A 91 18.02 7.08 11.01
CA LEU A 91 19.07 6.20 11.53
C LEU A 91 20.19 6.94 12.30
N ALA A 92 20.32 8.26 12.10
CA ALA A 92 21.24 9.10 12.87
C ALA A 92 20.80 9.28 14.34
N ASN A 93 19.49 9.20 14.62
CA ASN A 93 18.90 9.23 15.95
C ASN A 93 17.74 8.23 16.03
N PRO A 94 18.04 6.92 16.03
CA PRO A 94 17.02 5.88 15.95
C PRO A 94 16.16 5.89 17.21
N PHE A 95 14.83 5.72 17.05
CA PHE A 95 13.83 5.62 18.12
C PHE A 95 13.58 6.89 18.94
N ALA A 96 13.99 8.07 18.45
CA ALA A 96 13.58 9.34 19.05
C ALA A 96 12.05 9.49 19.10
N ASN A 97 11.35 8.93 18.11
CA ASN A 97 9.89 8.79 18.11
C ASN A 97 9.52 7.36 17.72
N PHE A 98 9.41 6.48 18.71
CA PHE A 98 9.13 5.05 18.52
C PHE A 98 7.96 4.78 17.55
N TRP A 99 6.84 5.48 17.71
CA TRP A 99 5.64 5.34 16.87
C TRP A 99 5.85 5.80 15.43
N ALA A 100 6.64 6.85 15.22
CA ALA A 100 6.94 7.37 13.90
C ALA A 100 7.88 6.40 13.15
N ASP A 101 8.93 5.92 13.82
CA ASP A 101 9.87 4.96 13.23
C ASP A 101 9.19 3.63 12.93
N LEU A 102 8.32 3.14 13.83
CA LEU A 102 7.51 1.94 13.59
C LEU A 102 6.61 2.09 12.36
N SER A 103 5.99 3.26 12.19
CA SER A 103 5.14 3.54 11.02
C SER A 103 5.96 3.60 9.73
N LYS A 104 7.14 4.20 9.73
CA LYS A 104 8.03 4.23 8.56
C LYS A 104 8.49 2.82 8.16
N ILE A 105 8.87 1.98 9.12
CA ILE A 105 9.25 0.58 8.88
C ILE A 105 8.08 -0.19 8.29
N MET A 106 6.88 -0.03 8.87
CA MET A 106 5.66 -0.66 8.39
C MET A 106 5.34 -0.24 6.94
N LEU A 107 5.40 1.06 6.63
CA LEU A 107 5.17 1.59 5.28
C LEU A 107 6.20 1.04 4.29
N LEU A 108 7.47 0.97 4.67
CA LEU A 108 8.54 0.44 3.83
C LEU A 108 8.31 -1.05 3.54
N ALA A 109 8.15 -1.87 4.58
CA ALA A 109 8.01 -3.32 4.44
C ALA A 109 6.75 -3.68 3.65
N THR A 110 5.61 -3.11 4.01
CA THR A 110 4.34 -3.43 3.37
C THR A 110 4.21 -2.79 1.99
N GLY A 111 4.73 -1.58 1.80
CA GLY A 111 4.72 -0.89 0.51
C GLY A 111 5.61 -1.56 -0.53
N VAL A 112 6.80 -2.03 -0.14
CA VAL A 112 7.69 -2.81 -1.02
C VAL A 112 7.03 -4.13 -1.41
N LEU A 113 6.49 -4.86 -0.43
CA LEU A 113 5.81 -6.13 -0.67
C LEU A 113 4.59 -5.95 -1.59
N PHE A 114 3.77 -4.94 -1.33
CA PHE A 114 2.60 -4.62 -2.14
C PHE A 114 2.98 -4.27 -3.58
N THR A 115 3.92 -3.34 -3.75
CA THR A 115 4.44 -2.94 -5.08
C THR A 115 5.00 -4.14 -5.84
N TYR A 116 5.76 -5.01 -5.17
CA TYR A 116 6.29 -6.23 -5.78
C TYR A 116 5.19 -7.18 -6.26
N LEU A 117 4.13 -7.38 -5.47
CA LEU A 117 2.98 -8.19 -5.87
C LEU A 117 2.26 -7.58 -7.07
N CYS A 118 2.10 -6.25 -7.13
CA CYS A 118 1.50 -5.59 -8.28
C CYS A 118 2.35 -5.76 -9.55
N VAL A 119 3.68 -5.63 -9.46
CA VAL A 119 4.58 -5.86 -10.61
C VAL A 119 4.53 -7.32 -11.07
N LYS A 120 4.50 -8.28 -10.15
CA LYS A 120 4.31 -9.70 -10.48
C LYS A 120 3.00 -9.94 -11.23
N SER A 121 1.90 -9.34 -10.77
CA SER A 121 0.61 -9.41 -11.43
C SER A 121 0.66 -8.84 -12.85
N PHE A 122 1.33 -7.70 -13.04
CA PHE A 122 1.53 -7.11 -14.36
C PHE A 122 2.34 -8.03 -15.29
N ILE A 123 3.44 -8.61 -14.82
CA ILE A 123 4.26 -9.54 -15.61
C ILE A 123 3.44 -10.79 -15.99
N PHE A 124 2.66 -11.33 -15.07
CA PHE A 124 1.78 -12.48 -15.33
C PHE A 124 0.75 -12.16 -16.42
N ALA A 125 0.07 -11.01 -16.33
CA ALA A 125 -0.88 -10.55 -17.33
C ALA A 125 -0.26 -10.31 -18.72
N ARG A 126 1.05 -10.03 -18.79
CA ARG A 126 1.81 -9.90 -20.04
C ARG A 126 2.24 -11.24 -20.62
N LYS A 127 2.53 -12.24 -19.77
CA LYS A 127 2.95 -13.59 -20.19
C LYS A 127 1.79 -14.46 -20.67
N ASN A 128 0.60 -14.26 -20.11
CA ASN A 128 -0.62 -14.98 -20.49
C ASN A 128 -1.45 -14.23 -21.54
N LYS A 129 -0.77 -13.45 -22.40
CA LYS A 129 -1.38 -12.70 -23.48
C LYS A 129 -0.86 -13.23 -24.80
#